data_AF-A0ABD2MM51-F1
#
_entry.id   AF-A0ABD2MM51-F1
#
_cell.length_a   1.000
_cell.length_b   1.000
_cell.length_c   1.000
_cell.angle_alpha   90.00
_cell.angle_beta   90.00
_cell.angle_gamma   90.00
#
_symmetry.space_group_name_H-M   'P 1'
#
loop_
_entity.id
_entity.type
_entity.pdbx_description
1 polymer ?
#
loop_
_entity_poly.entity_id
_entity_poly.type
_entity_poly.pdbx_seq_one_letter_code
_entity_poly.pdbx_strand_id
1 'polypeptide(L)'
;MIASASVASALCGIGWISKSGKTLEHLLQLLHEITNIEKDYLQQCLHQIEDMLRVSSKLGDSSEESTFCEQKRPDEFTPPLDKIQNHETALTPTDVHDVRF
;
A
#
# COMPACT_ATOMS: atom_id res chain seq x y z
N MET A 1 -1.58 4.59 19.00
CA MET A 1 -2.75 5.25 18.39
C MET A 1 -2.48 5.57 16.93
N ILE A 2 -1.61 6.55 16.61
CA ILE A 2 -1.24 6.90 15.22
C ILE A 2 -0.75 5.68 14.44
N ALA A 3 0.23 4.94 14.97
CA ALA A 3 0.77 3.75 14.30
C ALA A 3 -0.32 2.70 13.98
N SER A 4 -1.23 2.42 14.92
CA SER A 4 -2.33 1.47 14.72
C SER A 4 -3.28 1.93 13.61
N ALA A 5 -3.64 3.23 13.60
CA ALA A 5 -4.50 3.80 12.58
C ALA A 5 -3.81 3.85 11.20
N SER A 6 -2.50 4.15 11.15
CA SER A 6 -1.70 4.08 9.92
C SER A 6 -1.63 2.65 9.35
N VAL A 7 -1.49 1.63 10.21
CA VAL A 7 -1.53 0.23 9.78
C VAL A 7 -2.92 -0.13 9.24
N ALA A 8 -4.00 0.28 9.91
CA ALA A 8 -5.36 0.05 9.44
C ALA A 8 -5.61 0.71 8.07
N SER A 9 -5.19 1.97 7.91
CA SER A 9 -5.23 2.73 6.65
C SER A 9 -4.46 2.00 5.53
N ALA A 10 -3.22 1.57 5.80
CA ALA A 10 -2.41 0.84 4.83
C ALA A 10 -3.05 -0.51 4.43
N LEU A 11 -3.59 -1.26 5.39
CA LEU A 11 -4.29 -2.53 5.13
C LEU A 11 -5.55 -2.33 4.29
N CYS A 12 -6.27 -1.23 4.53
CA CYS A 12 -7.38 -0.81 3.68
C CYS A 12 -6.93 -0.49 2.25
N GLY A 13 -5.85 0.28 2.07
CA GLY A 13 -5.32 0.65 0.76
C GLY A 13 -4.75 -0.52 -0.07
N ILE A 14 -4.37 -1.64 0.55
CA ILE A 14 -3.96 -2.86 -0.16
C ILE A 14 -5.11 -3.87 -0.37
N GLY A 15 -6.33 -3.53 0.03
CA GLY A 15 -7.50 -4.41 -0.09
C GLY A 15 -7.45 -5.63 0.83
N TRP A 16 -6.82 -5.53 2.01
CA TRP A 16 -6.72 -6.64 2.96
C TRP A 16 -8.09 -7.16 3.40
N ILE A 17 -9.07 -6.27 3.59
CA ILE A 17 -10.46 -6.61 3.97
C ILE A 17 -11.06 -7.59 2.96
N SER A 18 -10.93 -7.29 1.68
CA SER A 18 -11.43 -8.13 0.58
C SER A 18 -10.68 -9.46 0.47
N LYS A 19 -9.36 -9.48 0.70
CA LYS A 19 -8.53 -10.70 0.63
C LYS A 19 -8.71 -11.62 1.85
N SER A 20 -8.97 -11.04 3.03
CA SER A 20 -9.08 -11.74 4.31
C SER A 20 -10.50 -12.27 4.57
N GLY A 21 -11.51 -11.73 3.88
CA GLY A 21 -12.92 -12.03 4.14
C GLY A 21 -13.40 -11.50 5.50
N LYS A 22 -12.64 -10.59 6.11
CA LYS A 22 -12.90 -10.01 7.43
C LYS A 22 -13.33 -8.56 7.28
N THR A 23 -14.16 -8.08 8.19
CA THR A 23 -14.62 -6.69 8.20
C THR A 23 -13.56 -5.75 8.79
N LEU A 24 -13.65 -4.45 8.49
CA LEU A 24 -12.85 -3.44 9.16
C LEU A 24 -13.04 -3.50 10.69
N GLU A 25 -14.28 -3.70 11.15
CA GLU A 25 -14.60 -3.77 12.57
C GLU A 25 -13.78 -4.87 13.27
N HIS A 26 -13.60 -6.01 12.63
CA HIS A 26 -12.73 -7.07 13.15
C HIS A 26 -11.27 -6.65 13.22
N LEU A 27 -10.76 -5.89 12.24
CA LEU A 27 -9.40 -5.33 12.30
C LEU A 27 -9.24 -4.34 13.46
N LEU A 28 -10.22 -3.45 13.66
CA LEU A 28 -10.22 -2.52 14.78
C LEU A 28 -10.31 -3.23 16.14
N GLN A 29 -11.07 -4.34 16.21
CA GLN A 29 -11.12 -5.21 17.39
C GLN A 29 -9.75 -5.81 17.70
N LEU A 30 -9.05 -6.35 16.71
CA LEU A 30 -7.70 -6.91 16.90
C LEU A 30 -6.69 -5.85 17.33
N LEU A 31 -6.75 -4.66 16.72
CA LEU A 31 -5.89 -3.55 17.09
C LEU A 31 -6.18 -3.06 18.52
N HIS A 32 -7.44 -3.04 18.93
CA HIS A 32 -7.84 -2.75 20.30
C HIS A 32 -7.25 -3.78 21.27
N GLU A 33 -7.39 -5.07 20.98
CA GLU A 33 -6.88 -6.15 21.84
C GLU A 33 -5.35 -6.09 22.03
N ILE A 34 -4.61 -5.80 20.95
CA ILE A 34 -3.14 -5.74 20.99
C ILE A 34 -2.64 -4.47 21.67
N THR A 35 -3.29 -3.33 21.41
CA THR A 35 -2.77 -2.02 21.84
C THR A 35 -3.47 -1.46 23.08
N ASN A 36 -4.55 -2.11 23.53
CA ASN A 36 -5.45 -1.66 24.60
C ASN A 36 -5.99 -0.23 24.40
N ILE A 37 -6.11 0.21 23.15
CA ILE A 37 -6.70 1.50 22.78
C ILE A 37 -8.15 1.27 22.42
N GLU A 38 -9.04 2.05 23.02
CA GLU A 38 -10.48 1.99 22.73
C GLU A 38 -10.79 2.15 21.23
N LYS A 39 -11.74 1.33 20.76
CA LYS A 39 -12.09 1.20 19.34
C LYS A 39 -12.56 2.53 18.73
N ASP A 40 -13.33 3.31 19.47
CA ASP A 40 -13.87 4.58 18.99
C ASP A 40 -12.75 5.58 18.69
N TYR A 41 -11.69 5.60 19.50
CA TYR A 41 -10.53 6.45 19.25
C TYR A 41 -9.70 5.95 18.07
N LEU A 42 -9.58 4.63 17.88
CA LEU A 42 -8.93 4.07 16.69
C LEU A 42 -9.68 4.44 15.41
N GLN A 43 -11.01 4.33 15.42
CA GLN A 43 -11.86 4.67 14.29
C GLN A 43 -11.79 6.16 13.96
N GLN A 44 -11.87 7.03 14.98
CA GLN A 44 -11.72 8.49 14.78
C GLN A 44 -10.33 8.87 14.26
N CYS A 45 -9.27 8.22 14.77
CA CYS A 45 -7.90 8.47 14.31
C CYS A 45 -7.70 8.00 12.87
N LEU A 46 -8.27 6.84 12.50
CA LEU A 46 -8.26 6.34 11.13
C LEU A 46 -8.95 7.31 10.17
N HIS A 47 -10.15 7.79 10.53
CA HIS A 47 -10.89 8.76 9.72
C HIS A 47 -10.09 10.05 9.47
N GLN A 48 -9.45 10.59 10.52
CA GLN A 48 -8.61 11.78 10.40
C GLN A 48 -7.40 11.59 9.47
N ILE A 49 -6.74 10.43 9.52
CA ILE A 49 -5.62 10.11 8.62
C ILE A 49 -6.10 10.05 7.17
N GLU A 50 -7.22 9.38 6.92
CA GLU A 50 -7.80 9.25 5.58
C GLU A 50 -8.28 10.61 5.03
N ASP A 51 -8.91 11.43 5.86
CA ASP A 51 -9.31 12.78 5.46
C ASP A 51 -8.11 13.65 5.11
N MET A 52 -7.03 13.58 5.89
CA MET A 52 -5.78 14.26 5.58
C MET A 52 -5.21 13.78 4.24
N LEU A 53 -5.22 12.47 3.99
CA LEU A 53 -4.74 11.88 2.73
C LEU A 53 -5.60 12.31 1.53
N ARG A 54 -6.92 12.37 1.68
CA ARG A 54 -7.86 12.87 0.65
C ARG A 54 -7.58 14.32 0.31
N VAL A 55 -7.38 15.16 1.32
CA VAL A 55 -7.05 16.59 1.11
C VAL A 55 -5.70 16.73 0.42
N SER A 56 -4.68 15.98 0.84
CA SER A 56 -3.37 15.98 0.17
C SER A 56 -3.41 15.45 -1.26
N SER A 57 -4.26 14.47 -1.56
CA SER A 57 -4.38 13.89 -2.90
C SER A 57 -5.13 14.79 -3.87
N LYS A 58 -6.17 15.50 -3.40
CA LYS A 58 -6.93 16.48 -4.20
C LYS A 58 -6.11 17.70 -4.65
N LEU A 59 -4.96 17.97 -4.01
CA LEU A 59 -4.02 18.99 -4.49
C LEU A 59 -3.27 18.56 -5.77
N GLY A 60 -3.29 17.27 -6.12
CA GLY A 60 -2.52 16.71 -7.25
C GLY A 60 -3.35 16.26 -8.46
N ASP A 61 -4.60 15.85 -8.27
CA ASP A 61 -5.46 15.42 -9.38
C ASP A 61 -6.96 15.54 -9.02
N SER A 62 -7.74 16.10 -9.94
CA SER A 62 -9.19 16.23 -9.79
C SER A 62 -9.87 14.97 -10.31
N SER A 63 -10.04 13.94 -9.48
CA SER A 63 -11.17 13.01 -9.64
C SER A 63 -11.34 11.99 -8.52
N GLU A 64 -12.62 11.76 -8.25
CA GLU A 64 -13.25 10.58 -7.66
C GLU A 64 -13.29 10.44 -6.12
N GLU A 65 -14.54 10.46 -5.66
CA GLU A 65 -15.00 10.11 -4.32
C GLU A 65 -14.86 8.59 -4.13
N SER A 66 -13.67 8.14 -3.74
CA SER A 66 -13.42 6.72 -3.49
C SER A 66 -14.07 6.27 -2.18
N THR A 67 -14.87 5.22 -2.28
CA THR A 67 -15.45 4.52 -1.14
C THR A 67 -14.35 3.95 -0.25
N PHE A 68 -14.62 4.03 1.05
CA PHE A 68 -13.73 3.62 2.12
C PHE A 68 -13.22 2.18 1.94
N CYS A 69 -11.89 1.98 1.96
CA CYS A 69 -11.19 0.70 1.77
C CYS A 69 -11.46 -0.05 0.44
N GLU A 70 -12.04 0.59 -0.59
CA GLU A 70 -12.29 -0.01 -1.91
C GLU A 70 -11.24 0.32 -2.98
N GLN A 71 -10.22 1.13 -2.67
CA GLN A 71 -9.13 1.38 -3.61
C GLN A 71 -8.25 0.13 -3.77
N LYS A 72 -8.68 -0.77 -4.65
CA LYS A 72 -7.81 -1.76 -5.28
C LYS A 72 -6.69 -0.98 -5.97
N ARG A 73 -5.45 -1.11 -5.47
CA ARG A 73 -4.31 -1.03 -6.37
C ARG A 73 -4.55 -2.06 -7.48
N PRO A 74 -4.45 -1.70 -8.77
CA PRO A 74 -4.45 -2.71 -9.82
C PRO A 74 -3.42 -3.77 -9.43
N ASP A 75 -3.85 -5.03 -9.52
CA ASP A 75 -3.19 -6.25 -9.02
C ASP A 75 -1.93 -6.58 -9.85
N GLU A 76 -1.06 -5.59 -10.03
CA GLU A 76 0.08 -5.62 -10.96
C GLU A 76 1.35 -5.12 -10.25
N PHE A 77 1.67 -5.76 -9.13
CA PHE A 77 3.05 -5.85 -8.64
C PHE A 77 3.68 -7.19 -9.08
N THR A 78 3.40 -7.57 -10.31
CA THR A 78 4.16 -8.58 -11.05
C THR A 78 4.33 -8.03 -12.45
N PRO A 79 5.55 -7.80 -12.95
CA PRO A 79 5.70 -7.52 -14.37
C PRO A 79 5.06 -8.68 -15.15
N PRO A 80 4.32 -8.41 -16.25
CA PRO A 80 3.73 -9.45 -17.07
C PRO A 80 4.80 -10.46 -17.51
N LEU A 81 4.53 -11.75 -17.28
CA LEU A 81 5.47 -12.84 -17.58
C LEU A 81 5.47 -13.22 -19.08
N ASP A 82 4.80 -12.45 -19.93
CA ASP A 82 4.57 -12.77 -21.34
C ASP A 82 5.28 -11.80 -22.28
N LYS A 83 6.62 -11.80 -22.23
CA LYS A 83 7.50 -11.46 -23.37
C LYS A 83 8.97 -11.76 -23.10
N ILE A 84 9.30 -12.99 -22.69
CA ILE A 84 10.67 -13.50 -22.84
C ILE A 84 10.73 -14.19 -24.20
N GLN A 85 10.62 -13.40 -25.28
CA GLN A 85 10.96 -13.85 -26.61
C GLN A 85 12.13 -12.99 -27.10
N ASN A 86 13.32 -13.57 -26.94
CA ASN A 86 14.56 -13.26 -27.65
C ASN A 86 15.15 -11.86 -27.44
N HIS A 87 16.12 -11.74 -26.53
CA HIS A 87 17.40 -11.14 -26.89
C HIS A 87 18.53 -11.91 -26.17
N GLU A 88 19.10 -12.86 -26.91
CA GLU A 88 20.49 -13.27 -26.71
C GLU A 88 21.38 -12.02 -26.70
N THR A 89 21.98 -11.71 -25.55
CA THR A 89 23.38 -11.26 -25.39
C THR A 89 23.62 -10.94 -23.92
N ALA A 90 23.97 -11.96 -23.14
CA ALA A 90 24.70 -11.74 -21.90
C ALA A 90 26.14 -11.37 -22.26
N LEU A 91 26.41 -10.07 -22.42
CA LEU A 91 27.77 -9.54 -22.53
C LEU A 91 27.82 -8.23 -21.75
N THR A 92 28.03 -8.32 -20.44
CA THR A 92 28.61 -7.21 -19.70
C THR A 92 30.02 -6.99 -20.28
N PRO A 93 30.32 -5.90 -21.00
CA PRO A 93 31.68 -5.65 -21.42
C PRO A 93 32.41 -5.22 -20.16
N THR A 94 33.18 -6.13 -19.55
CA THR A 94 34.13 -5.77 -18.50
C THR A 94 35.30 -5.09 -19.19
N ASP A 95 35.19 -3.79 -19.47
CA ASP A 95 36.29 -3.01 -20.02
C ASP A 95 37.25 -2.64 -18.87
N VAL A 96 38.20 -3.55 -18.61
CA VAL A 96 39.35 -3.32 -17.74
C VAL A 96 40.43 -2.64 -18.56
N HIS A 97 40.60 -1.33 -18.37
CA HIS A 97 41.73 -0.63 -18.97
C HIS A 97 43.03 -1.14 -18.32
N ASP A 98 43.90 -1.74 -19.14
CA ASP A 98 45.23 -2.21 -18.73
C ASP A 98 46.01 -1.07 -18.05
N VAL A 99 46.27 -1.23 -16.74
CA VAL A 99 47.12 -0.33 -15.98
C VAL A 99 48.57 -0.66 -16.36
N ARG A 100 49.17 0.15 -17.23
CA ARG A 100 50.62 0.07 -17.47
C ARG A 100 51.34 0.80 -16.34
N PHE A 101 52.26 0.08 -15.69
CA PHE A 101 53.27 0.60 -14.76
C PHE A 101 54.38 1.34 -15.51
#